data_AF-A0AAD4NEM7-F1
#
_entry.id   AF-A0AAD4NEM7-F1
#
_cell.length_a   1.000
_cell.length_b   1.000
_cell.length_c   1.000
_cell.angle_alpha   90.00
_cell.angle_beta   90.00
_cell.angle_gamma   90.00
#
_symmetry.space_group_name_H-M   'P 1'
#
loop_
_entity.id
_entity.type
_entity.pdbx_description
1 polymer ?
#
loop_
_entity_poly.entity_id
_entity_poly.type
_entity_poly.pdbx_seq_one_letter_code
_entity_poly.pdbx_strand_id
1 'polypeptide(L)'
;MAKLHEVSKTNGEIRMPKDFPNDRLAMLRQRYRIKSKLCRNVLCEFLCTTFLIYVTFCGTAQTVLSRFQMNNFVGHPISQGFGLIFAVQMGYQISGSHLNPAVSLFLYSFGEIQFINLILYTIAQTAGAFCGAALTFGIYYEKIHQFDGGRRAVMGENATAGIFATFPGSHLSILGAVWDQIWCTAIMCIIVGLITDKRNQIPKWVQPSLMGIMLITICMSFGLNAGNAMNPARDFAPRVFLLIAGYGPQVFSYHSYQWWWVPVICPPIGALLGAWLYKLLIGIQIPSNDEPLSRRKKSDFGTIHIYQINTSPTSDVNPKFPQ
;
A
#
# COMPACT_ATOMS: atom_id res chain seq x y z
N MET A 1 7.56 22.24 -35.93
CA MET A 1 8.99 22.51 -36.20
C MET A 1 9.69 22.94 -34.92
N ALA A 2 10.22 22.00 -34.16
CA ALA A 2 11.13 22.27 -33.04
C ALA A 2 12.52 21.81 -33.47
N LYS A 3 13.48 22.73 -33.52
CA LYS A 3 14.85 22.48 -33.97
C LYS A 3 15.54 21.53 -33.00
N LEU A 4 15.85 20.31 -33.46
CA LEU A 4 16.87 19.45 -32.89
C LEU A 4 18.21 20.16 -33.07
N HIS A 5 18.81 20.63 -31.98
CA HIS A 5 20.19 21.10 -32.00
C HIS A 5 21.13 19.90 -32.05
N GLU A 6 21.83 19.78 -33.17
CA GLU A 6 22.99 18.90 -33.34
C GLU A 6 24.04 19.17 -32.26
N VAL A 7 24.42 18.12 -31.55
CA VAL A 7 25.59 18.11 -30.68
C VAL A 7 26.81 17.97 -31.59
N SER A 8 27.43 19.11 -31.95
CA SER A 8 28.72 19.14 -32.62
C SER A 8 29.81 18.60 -31.68
N LYS A 9 30.46 17.51 -32.10
CA LYS A 9 31.69 17.00 -31.48
C LYS A 9 32.85 17.88 -31.91
N THR A 10 33.25 18.83 -31.08
CA THR A 10 34.58 19.44 -31.17
C THR A 10 35.18 19.64 -29.78
N ASN A 11 36.34 19.02 -29.59
CA ASN A 11 37.36 19.24 -28.55
C ASN A 11 36.91 19.24 -27.09
N GLY A 12 36.92 18.04 -26.49
CA GLY A 12 37.67 17.74 -25.26
C GLY A 12 37.37 18.45 -23.94
N GLU A 13 36.49 19.45 -23.89
CA GLU A 13 36.05 20.10 -22.65
C GLU A 13 34.53 20.24 -22.67
N ILE A 14 33.86 19.51 -21.78
CA ILE A 14 32.45 19.72 -21.49
C ILE A 14 32.34 21.09 -20.80
N ARG A 15 32.13 22.15 -21.58
CA ARG A 15 31.74 23.45 -21.04
C ARG A 15 30.31 23.34 -20.52
N MET A 16 30.21 23.22 -19.21
CA MET A 16 28.93 23.32 -18.49
C MET A 16 28.26 24.66 -18.83
N PRO A 17 26.95 24.67 -19.17
CA PRO A 17 26.21 25.91 -19.37
C PRO A 17 26.34 26.81 -18.13
N LYS A 18 26.63 28.11 -18.35
CA LYS A 18 27.01 29.07 -17.31
C LYS A 18 25.86 29.58 -16.42
N ASP A 19 24.63 29.13 -16.63
CA ASP A 19 23.44 29.66 -15.93
C ASP A 19 22.65 28.59 -15.16
N PHE A 20 23.33 27.70 -14.44
CA PHE A 20 22.67 26.89 -13.41
C PHE A 20 22.65 27.68 -12.10
N PRO A 21 21.47 27.95 -11.49
CA PRO A 21 21.45 28.52 -10.14
C PRO A 21 22.22 27.55 -9.25
N ASN A 22 22.97 28.07 -8.27
CA ASN A 22 23.73 27.34 -7.25
C ASN A 22 22.90 26.20 -6.64
N ASP A 23 22.82 25.05 -7.31
CA ASP A 23 21.88 24.00 -6.97
C ASP A 23 22.56 23.10 -5.94
N ARG A 24 22.74 23.67 -4.75
CA ARG A 24 23.24 22.97 -3.57
C ARG A 24 22.47 21.67 -3.38
N LEU A 25 21.19 21.60 -3.75
CA LEU A 25 20.38 20.38 -3.71
C LEU A 25 20.82 19.35 -4.76
N ALA A 26 21.15 19.74 -5.98
CA ALA A 26 21.75 18.83 -6.97
C ALA A 26 23.10 18.27 -6.49
N MET A 27 23.96 19.13 -5.90
CA MET A 27 25.23 18.70 -5.31
C MET A 27 25.03 17.74 -4.13
N LEU A 28 24.10 18.06 -3.22
CA LEU A 28 23.73 17.19 -2.10
C LEU A 28 23.15 15.87 -2.60
N ARG A 29 22.29 15.88 -3.62
CA ARG A 29 21.74 14.68 -4.25
C ARG A 29 22.87 13.84 -4.83
N GLN A 30 23.82 14.42 -5.54
CA GLN A 30 24.95 13.67 -6.09
C GLN A 30 25.84 13.07 -4.98
N ARG A 31 26.03 13.80 -3.88
CA ARG A 31 26.89 13.39 -2.76
C ARG A 31 26.27 12.33 -1.85
N TYR A 32 24.98 12.46 -1.53
CA TYR A 32 24.30 11.64 -0.52
C TYR A 32 23.31 10.61 -1.09
N ARG A 33 23.03 10.62 -2.41
CA ARG A 33 22.16 9.61 -3.00
C ARG A 33 22.81 8.23 -2.93
N ILE A 34 22.14 7.32 -2.23
CA ILE A 34 22.49 5.90 -2.21
C ILE A 34 22.54 5.38 -3.64
N LYS A 35 23.68 4.84 -4.06
CA LYS A 35 23.93 4.41 -5.44
C LYS A 35 23.15 3.14 -5.81
N SER A 36 23.12 2.16 -4.91
CA SER A 36 22.39 0.91 -5.10
C SER A 36 20.88 1.14 -5.17
N LYS A 37 20.25 0.71 -6.28
CA LYS A 37 18.78 0.75 -6.44
C LYS A 37 18.11 -0.13 -5.39
N LEU A 38 18.63 -1.33 -5.16
CA LEU A 38 18.10 -2.25 -4.17
C LEU A 38 18.09 -1.64 -2.77
N CYS A 39 19.21 -1.04 -2.33
CA CYS A 39 19.27 -0.40 -1.02
C CYS A 39 18.27 0.75 -0.89
N ARG A 40 18.12 1.58 -1.93
CA ARG A 40 17.10 2.65 -1.93
C ARG A 40 15.69 2.07 -1.76
N ASN A 41 15.39 1.01 -2.50
CA ASN A 41 14.08 0.38 -2.47
C ASN A 41 13.77 -0.25 -1.11
N VAL A 42 14.71 -0.99 -0.54
CA VAL A 42 14.58 -1.63 0.78
C VAL A 42 14.38 -0.58 1.89
N LEU A 43 15.18 0.49 1.89
CA LEU A 43 15.00 1.59 2.85
C LEU A 43 13.66 2.32 2.66
N CYS A 44 13.22 2.46 1.41
CA CYS A 44 11.93 3.05 1.08
C CYS A 44 10.76 2.22 1.63
N GLU A 45 10.79 0.89 1.44
CA GLU A 45 9.80 -0.02 2.02
C GLU A 45 9.78 0.07 3.55
N PHE A 46 10.94 0.09 4.20
CA PHE A 46 11.04 0.28 5.65
C PHE A 46 10.37 1.58 6.11
N LEU A 47 10.73 2.72 5.50
CA LEU A 47 10.22 4.03 5.91
C LEU A 47 8.72 4.19 5.61
N CYS A 48 8.27 3.76 4.44
CA CYS A 48 6.88 3.88 4.05
C CYS A 48 5.98 2.94 4.86
N THR A 49 6.43 1.72 5.18
CA THR A 49 5.69 0.84 6.10
C THR A 49 5.69 1.39 7.52
N THR A 50 6.80 1.97 8.00
CA THR A 50 6.83 2.68 9.29
C THR A 50 5.76 3.77 9.35
N PHE A 51 5.70 4.61 8.33
CA PHE A 51 4.71 5.67 8.21
C PHE A 51 3.27 5.12 8.18
N LEU A 52 3.01 4.13 7.32
CA LEU A 52 1.69 3.50 7.19
C LEU A 52 1.20 2.96 8.54
N ILE A 53 2.05 2.22 9.24
CA ILE A 53 1.71 1.57 10.50
C ILE A 53 1.54 2.59 11.62
N TYR A 54 2.43 3.59 11.69
CA TYR A 54 2.31 4.69 12.64
C TYR A 54 0.97 5.41 12.51
N VAL A 55 0.59 5.84 11.30
CA VAL A 55 -0.69 6.55 11.06
C VAL A 55 -1.88 5.65 11.35
N THR A 56 -1.84 4.39 10.90
CA THR A 56 -2.89 3.39 11.14
C THR A 56 -3.15 3.18 12.63
N PHE A 57 -2.09 3.00 13.43
CA PHE A 57 -2.25 2.74 14.86
C PHE A 57 -2.57 4.01 15.63
N CYS A 58 -2.09 5.19 15.23
CA CYS A 58 -2.55 6.46 15.80
C CYS A 58 -4.05 6.66 15.57
N GLY A 59 -4.56 6.31 14.38
CA GLY A 59 -6.01 6.29 14.10
C GLY A 59 -6.76 5.35 15.04
N THR A 60 -6.27 4.13 15.22
CA THR A 60 -6.85 3.12 16.13
C THR A 60 -6.78 3.55 17.60
N ALA A 61 -5.67 4.15 18.02
CA ALA A 61 -5.44 4.62 19.37
C ALA A 61 -6.44 5.72 19.74
N GLN A 62 -6.73 6.65 18.83
CA GLN A 62 -7.78 7.66 19.05
C GLN A 62 -9.14 7.00 19.29
N THR A 63 -9.49 5.97 18.51
CA THR A 63 -10.74 5.23 18.69
C THR A 63 -10.80 4.53 20.04
N VAL A 64 -9.81 3.70 20.36
CA VAL A 64 -9.81 2.86 21.57
C VAL A 64 -9.69 3.71 22.83
N LEU A 65 -8.69 4.60 22.87
CA LEU A 65 -8.35 5.36 24.08
C LEU A 65 -9.36 6.46 24.43
N SER A 66 -10.23 6.83 23.48
CA SER A 66 -11.37 7.72 23.71
C SER A 66 -12.66 6.98 24.09
N ARG A 67 -12.62 5.66 24.27
CA ARG A 67 -13.83 4.81 24.43
C ARG A 67 -14.81 4.99 23.27
N PHE A 68 -14.28 4.96 22.05
CA PHE A 68 -15.02 5.07 20.80
C PHE A 68 -15.78 6.40 20.63
N GLN A 69 -15.43 7.45 21.39
CA GLN A 69 -16.03 8.79 21.26
C GLN A 69 -15.38 9.63 20.16
N MET A 70 -14.14 9.31 19.77
CA MET A 70 -13.42 9.91 18.64
C MET A 70 -13.09 8.85 17.60
N ASN A 71 -13.02 9.21 16.31
CA ASN A 71 -12.73 8.28 15.21
C ASN A 71 -13.52 6.97 15.33
N ASN A 72 -14.86 7.06 15.33
CA ASN A 72 -15.75 5.91 15.44
C ASN A 72 -15.56 4.89 14.28
N PHE A 73 -16.49 3.93 14.14
CA PHE A 73 -16.42 2.83 13.18
C PHE A 73 -15.99 3.22 11.75
N VAL A 74 -16.30 4.43 11.28
CA VAL A 74 -15.90 4.92 9.95
C VAL A 74 -14.58 5.70 9.99
N GLY A 75 -14.33 6.46 11.04
CA GLY A 75 -13.14 7.31 11.17
C GLY A 75 -11.82 6.51 11.17
N HIS A 76 -11.80 5.35 11.84
CA HIS A 76 -10.62 4.49 11.86
C HIS A 76 -10.24 3.95 10.45
N PRO A 77 -11.15 3.32 9.67
CA PRO A 77 -10.91 2.95 8.27
C PRO A 77 -10.43 4.12 7.39
N ILE A 78 -11.03 5.30 7.52
CA ILE A 78 -10.63 6.50 6.77
C ILE A 78 -9.17 6.88 7.08
N SER A 79 -8.81 6.89 8.36
CA SER A 79 -7.43 7.19 8.80
C SER A 79 -6.42 6.20 8.20
N GLN A 80 -6.75 4.91 8.19
CA GLN A 80 -5.91 3.88 7.57
C GLN A 80 -5.76 4.10 6.05
N GLY A 81 -6.87 4.37 5.38
CA GLY A 81 -6.90 4.68 3.95
C GLY A 81 -6.01 5.85 3.57
N PHE A 82 -6.20 6.99 4.22
CA PHE A 82 -5.35 8.17 3.99
C PHE A 82 -3.89 7.92 4.33
N GLY A 83 -3.62 7.18 5.41
CA GLY A 83 -2.27 6.70 5.73
C GLY A 83 -1.65 5.92 4.57
N LEU A 84 -2.40 5.02 3.95
CA LEU A 84 -1.95 4.26 2.78
C LEU A 84 -1.74 5.14 1.55
N ILE A 85 -2.60 6.13 1.26
CA ILE A 85 -2.40 7.05 0.13
C ILE A 85 -1.03 7.73 0.24
N PHE A 86 -0.73 8.33 1.39
CA PHE A 86 0.53 9.04 1.59
C PHE A 86 1.73 8.08 1.64
N ALA A 87 1.60 6.92 2.29
CA ALA A 87 2.66 5.92 2.31
C ALA A 87 3.00 5.43 0.90
N VAL A 88 1.99 5.16 0.07
CA VAL A 88 2.19 4.77 -1.33
C VAL A 88 2.83 5.90 -2.10
N GLN A 89 2.31 7.12 -2.00
CA GLN A 89 2.82 8.29 -2.70
C GLN A 89 4.30 8.58 -2.37
N MET A 90 4.72 8.39 -1.11
CA MET A 90 6.10 8.59 -0.66
C MET A 90 7.09 7.67 -1.41
N GLY A 91 6.74 6.39 -1.58
CA GLY A 91 7.64 5.38 -2.14
C GLY A 91 7.37 4.99 -3.60
N TYR A 92 6.31 5.51 -4.23
CA TYR A 92 5.80 5.05 -5.51
C TYR A 92 6.87 5.06 -6.62
N GLN A 93 7.69 6.11 -6.67
CA GLN A 93 8.75 6.28 -7.68
C GLN A 93 10.09 5.62 -7.29
N ILE A 94 10.17 5.00 -6.11
CA ILE A 94 11.41 4.41 -5.58
C ILE A 94 11.28 2.89 -5.54
N SER A 95 10.47 2.34 -4.63
CA SER A 95 10.28 0.90 -4.46
C SER A 95 9.06 0.35 -5.21
N GLY A 96 8.10 1.21 -5.56
CA GLY A 96 6.75 0.83 -5.99
C GLY A 96 5.75 0.78 -4.82
N SER A 97 6.20 1.00 -3.58
CA SER A 97 5.40 1.00 -2.35
C SER A 97 4.55 -0.26 -2.17
N HIS A 98 5.19 -1.41 -1.98
CA HIS A 98 4.46 -2.65 -1.73
C HIS A 98 3.86 -2.65 -0.32
N LEU A 99 4.68 -2.25 0.66
CA LEU A 99 4.35 -2.04 2.08
C LEU A 99 3.73 -3.23 2.81
N ASN A 100 3.68 -4.38 2.14
CA ASN A 100 2.96 -5.58 2.52
C ASN A 100 3.65 -6.82 1.89
N PRO A 101 4.05 -7.82 2.70
CA PRO A 101 4.62 -9.07 2.18
C PRO A 101 3.68 -9.82 1.22
N ALA A 102 2.37 -9.78 1.47
CA ALA A 102 1.36 -10.40 0.61
C ALA A 102 1.27 -9.72 -0.77
N VAL A 103 1.35 -8.38 -0.82
CA VAL A 103 1.41 -7.62 -2.09
C VAL A 103 2.73 -7.86 -2.82
N SER A 104 3.83 -7.99 -2.07
CA SER A 104 5.13 -8.36 -2.67
C SER A 104 5.08 -9.74 -3.31
N LEU A 105 4.41 -10.71 -2.66
CA LEU A 105 4.19 -12.05 -3.21
C LEU A 105 3.27 -12.02 -4.44
N PHE A 106 2.20 -11.21 -4.42
CA PHE A 106 1.34 -10.95 -5.57
C PHE A 106 2.18 -10.49 -6.78
N LEU A 107 3.01 -9.46 -6.60
CA LEU A 107 3.84 -8.90 -7.69
C LEU A 107 4.92 -9.90 -8.15
N TYR A 108 5.49 -10.66 -7.23
CA TYR A 108 6.42 -11.74 -7.55
C TYR A 108 5.75 -12.81 -8.42
N SER A 109 4.51 -13.21 -8.11
CA SER A 109 3.76 -14.22 -8.88
C SER A 109 3.47 -13.79 -10.33
N PHE A 110 3.50 -12.48 -10.59
CA PHE A 110 3.35 -11.90 -11.93
C PHE A 110 4.69 -11.63 -12.64
N GLY A 111 5.82 -11.90 -11.98
CA GLY A 111 7.16 -11.63 -12.51
C GLY A 111 7.57 -10.15 -12.48
N GLU A 112 6.84 -9.31 -11.73
CA GLU A 112 7.12 -7.87 -11.63
C GLU A 112 8.30 -7.56 -10.69
N ILE A 113 8.64 -8.49 -9.79
CA ILE A 113 9.83 -8.41 -8.94
C ILE A 113 10.62 -9.73 -8.91
N GLN A 114 11.90 -9.62 -8.57
CA GLN A 114 12.78 -10.77 -8.33
C GLN A 114 12.55 -11.37 -6.94
N PHE A 115 12.86 -12.66 -6.77
CA PHE A 115 12.72 -13.37 -5.50
C PHE A 115 13.51 -12.73 -4.35
N ILE A 116 14.71 -12.23 -4.61
CA ILE A 116 15.50 -11.53 -3.60
C ILE A 116 14.82 -10.25 -3.09
N ASN A 117 14.10 -9.54 -3.97
CA ASN A 117 13.34 -8.36 -3.58
C ASN A 117 12.17 -8.74 -2.68
N LEU A 118 11.48 -9.85 -2.96
CA LEU A 118 10.41 -10.36 -2.09
C LEU A 118 10.91 -10.57 -0.65
N ILE A 119 12.05 -11.24 -0.48
CA ILE A 119 12.64 -11.49 0.84
C ILE A 119 13.03 -10.17 1.51
N LEU A 120 13.83 -9.34 0.83
CA LEU A 120 14.35 -8.12 1.43
C LEU A 120 13.27 -7.09 1.74
N TYR A 121 12.23 -6.99 0.89
CA TYR A 121 11.08 -6.14 1.14
C TYR A 121 10.29 -6.66 2.34
N THR A 122 10.07 -7.98 2.45
CA THR A 122 9.38 -8.57 3.61
C THR A 122 10.08 -8.24 4.93
N ILE A 123 11.41 -8.34 4.96
CA ILE A 123 12.22 -7.98 6.13
C ILE A 123 12.09 -6.48 6.43
N ALA A 124 12.24 -5.62 5.42
CA ALA A 124 12.15 -4.17 5.58
C ALA A 124 10.77 -3.71 6.05
N GLN A 125 9.71 -4.26 5.46
CA GLN A 125 8.32 -3.99 5.83
C GLN A 125 8.05 -4.41 7.28
N THR A 126 8.53 -5.60 7.68
CA THR A 126 8.36 -6.11 9.05
C THR A 126 9.11 -5.23 10.05
N ALA A 127 10.37 -4.88 9.76
CA ALA A 127 11.13 -3.95 10.61
C ALA A 127 10.47 -2.56 10.68
N GLY A 128 9.95 -2.06 9.56
CA GLY A 128 9.25 -0.79 9.52
C GLY A 128 7.95 -0.81 10.33
N ALA A 129 7.18 -1.89 10.23
CA ALA A 129 5.96 -2.07 11.01
C ALA A 129 6.24 -2.13 12.52
N PHE A 130 7.35 -2.76 12.93
CA PHE A 130 7.79 -2.75 14.32
C PHE A 130 8.08 -1.32 14.80
N CYS A 131 8.85 -0.54 14.02
CA CYS A 131 9.15 0.85 14.34
C CYS A 131 7.88 1.72 14.37
N GLY A 132 6.94 1.52 13.44
CA GLY A 132 5.66 2.22 13.43
C GLY A 132 4.86 1.97 14.71
N ALA A 133 4.81 0.71 15.17
CA ALA A 133 4.16 0.34 16.43
C ALA A 133 4.84 1.00 17.64
N ALA A 134 6.17 0.96 17.70
CA ALA A 134 6.94 1.59 18.78
C ALA A 134 6.71 3.11 18.84
N LEU A 135 6.67 3.79 17.69
CA LEU A 135 6.38 5.22 17.61
C LEU A 135 4.97 5.55 18.09
N THR A 136 3.96 4.76 17.68
CA THR A 136 2.59 4.96 18.16
C THR A 136 2.49 4.73 19.67
N PHE A 137 3.15 3.70 20.20
CA PHE A 137 3.17 3.46 21.64
C PHE A 137 3.83 4.61 22.40
N GLY A 138 4.94 5.15 21.88
CA GLY A 138 5.62 6.31 22.47
C GLY A 138 4.75 7.56 22.50
N ILE A 139 4.11 7.92 21.38
CA ILE A 139 3.30 9.14 21.30
C ILE A 139 2.01 9.06 22.13
N TYR A 140 1.44 7.85 22.30
CA TYR A 140 0.25 7.63 23.13
C TYR A 140 0.57 7.08 24.53
N TYR A 141 1.84 7.02 24.94
CA TYR A 141 2.25 6.29 26.14
C TYR A 141 1.46 6.67 27.40
N GLU A 142 1.38 7.97 27.68
CA GLU A 142 0.65 8.50 28.84
C GLU A 142 -0.85 8.17 28.78
N LYS A 143 -1.45 8.28 27.59
CA LYS A 143 -2.87 8.00 27.40
C LYS A 143 -3.18 6.51 27.52
N ILE A 144 -2.31 5.64 26.99
CA ILE A 144 -2.43 4.18 27.15
C ILE A 144 -2.30 3.83 28.63
N HIS A 145 -1.30 4.38 29.33
CA HIS A 145 -1.09 4.14 30.76
C HIS A 145 -2.28 4.62 31.62
N GLN A 146 -2.85 5.78 31.30
CA GLN A 146 -4.08 6.27 31.93
C GLN A 146 -5.27 5.33 31.68
N PHE A 147 -5.41 4.82 30.46
CA PHE A 147 -6.53 3.99 30.04
C PHE A 147 -6.49 2.58 30.65
N ASP A 148 -5.32 1.95 30.64
CA ASP A 148 -5.14 0.57 31.12
C ASP A 148 -4.67 0.47 32.58
N GLY A 149 -4.44 1.60 33.24
CA GLY A 149 -3.95 1.66 34.62
C GLY A 149 -2.55 1.06 34.79
N GLY A 150 -1.76 1.01 33.73
CA GLY A 150 -0.46 0.34 33.68
C GLY A 150 -0.53 -1.17 33.45
N ARG A 151 -1.74 -1.76 33.40
CA ARG A 151 -1.92 -3.19 33.17
C ARG A 151 -2.05 -3.48 31.68
N ARG A 152 -0.93 -3.83 31.04
CA ARG A 152 -0.85 -4.20 29.62
C ARG A 152 -1.64 -5.48 29.33
N ALA A 153 -2.91 -5.33 28.99
CA ALA A 153 -3.81 -6.45 28.75
C ALA A 153 -4.12 -6.62 27.26
N VAL A 154 -4.22 -7.89 26.83
CA VAL A 154 -4.68 -8.27 25.48
C VAL A 154 -6.20 -8.21 25.37
N MET A 155 -6.90 -8.55 26.46
CA MET A 155 -8.36 -8.68 26.53
C MET A 155 -8.95 -8.04 27.77
N GLY A 156 -10.23 -7.68 27.66
CA GLY A 156 -11.00 -7.01 28.71
C GLY A 156 -11.31 -5.55 28.35
N GLU A 157 -12.08 -4.91 29.22
CA GLU A 157 -12.62 -3.56 28.97
C GLU A 157 -11.53 -2.50 28.74
N ASN A 158 -10.42 -2.60 29.46
CA ASN A 158 -9.31 -1.65 29.37
C ASN A 158 -8.12 -2.21 28.56
N ALA A 159 -8.34 -3.24 27.73
CA ALA A 159 -7.27 -3.80 26.91
C ALA A 159 -6.86 -2.86 25.78
N THR A 160 -5.56 -2.78 25.54
CA THR A 160 -4.96 -1.84 24.58
C THR A 160 -4.17 -2.54 23.47
N ALA A 161 -3.98 -3.87 23.53
CA ALA A 161 -3.26 -4.62 22.49
C ALA A 161 -3.91 -4.52 21.10
N GLY A 162 -5.25 -4.39 21.06
CA GLY A 162 -6.03 -4.25 19.82
C GLY A 162 -5.73 -2.96 19.03
N ILE A 163 -5.01 -2.00 19.62
CA ILE A 163 -4.51 -0.82 18.91
C ILE A 163 -3.43 -1.21 17.88
N PHE A 164 -2.64 -2.25 18.18
CA PHE A 164 -1.40 -2.57 17.46
C PHE A 164 -1.49 -3.86 16.65
N ALA A 165 -2.29 -4.84 17.08
CA ALA A 165 -2.45 -6.11 16.38
C ALA A 165 -3.92 -6.47 16.27
N THR A 166 -4.30 -7.26 15.27
CA THR A 166 -5.69 -7.70 15.13
C THR A 166 -5.98 -8.86 16.07
N PHE A 167 -7.21 -8.98 16.51
CA PHE A 167 -7.67 -10.15 17.26
C PHE A 167 -9.04 -10.54 16.71
N PRO A 168 -9.36 -11.85 16.63
CA PRO A 168 -10.62 -12.29 16.08
C PRO A 168 -11.76 -11.99 17.06
N GLY A 169 -12.96 -11.73 16.55
CA GLY A 169 -14.15 -11.56 17.36
C GLY A 169 -14.48 -12.83 18.15
N SER A 170 -15.17 -12.67 19.28
CA SER A 170 -15.47 -13.80 20.17
C SER A 170 -16.39 -14.86 19.58
N HIS A 171 -17.13 -14.49 18.54
CA HIS A 171 -18.00 -15.38 17.76
C HIS A 171 -17.25 -16.20 16.70
N LEU A 172 -16.00 -15.85 16.39
CA LEU A 172 -15.31 -16.36 15.21
C LEU A 172 -14.51 -17.63 15.50
N SER A 173 -14.82 -18.71 14.77
CA SER A 173 -14.05 -19.94 14.80
C SER A 173 -12.71 -19.79 14.05
N ILE A 174 -11.76 -20.70 14.31
CA ILE A 174 -10.47 -20.72 13.59
C ILE A 174 -10.70 -20.83 12.08
N LEU A 175 -11.58 -21.74 11.64
CA LEU A 175 -11.90 -21.91 10.23
C LEU A 175 -12.54 -20.66 9.63
N GLY A 176 -13.45 -20.01 10.37
CA GLY A 176 -14.04 -18.74 9.96
C GLY A 176 -12.99 -17.65 9.77
N ALA A 177 -12.02 -17.56 10.68
CA ALA A 177 -10.96 -16.57 10.60
C ALA A 177 -9.94 -16.84 9.47
N VAL A 178 -9.65 -18.10 9.17
CA VAL A 178 -8.86 -18.50 8.00
C VAL A 178 -9.54 -18.02 6.72
N TRP A 179 -10.82 -18.32 6.56
CA TRP A 179 -11.59 -17.88 5.39
C TRP A 179 -11.67 -16.37 5.28
N ASP A 180 -11.94 -15.69 6.39
CA ASP A 180 -12.00 -14.23 6.47
C ASP A 180 -10.70 -13.59 5.96
N GLN A 181 -9.54 -14.02 6.48
CA GLN A 181 -8.24 -13.45 6.08
C GLN A 181 -7.83 -13.80 4.65
N ILE A 182 -8.18 -15.00 4.15
CA ILE A 182 -7.94 -15.36 2.74
C ILE A 182 -8.79 -14.47 1.81
N TRP A 183 -10.10 -14.38 2.04
CA TRP A 183 -11.01 -13.65 1.14
C TRP A 183 -10.82 -12.14 1.20
N CYS A 184 -10.62 -11.58 2.39
CA CYS A 184 -10.33 -10.16 2.57
C CYS A 184 -9.06 -9.76 1.79
N THR A 185 -8.00 -10.57 1.87
CA THR A 185 -6.76 -10.32 1.12
C THR A 185 -6.91 -10.61 -0.38
N ALA A 186 -7.71 -11.60 -0.77
CA ALA A 186 -7.99 -11.88 -2.18
C ALA A 186 -8.70 -10.72 -2.87
N ILE A 187 -9.72 -10.13 -2.22
CA ILE A 187 -10.42 -8.95 -2.75
C ILE A 187 -9.46 -7.76 -2.86
N MET A 188 -8.63 -7.52 -1.84
CA MET A 188 -7.57 -6.51 -1.91
C MET A 188 -6.68 -6.73 -3.14
N CYS A 189 -6.19 -7.94 -3.36
CA CYS A 189 -5.29 -8.24 -4.48
C CYS A 189 -5.98 -8.20 -5.86
N ILE A 190 -7.28 -8.47 -5.95
CA ILE A 190 -8.06 -8.24 -7.17
C ILE A 190 -8.06 -6.76 -7.52
N ILE A 191 -8.32 -5.89 -6.55
CA ILE A 191 -8.35 -4.44 -6.75
C ILE A 191 -6.94 -3.88 -7.00
N VAL A 192 -5.91 -4.41 -6.33
CA VAL A 192 -4.51 -4.09 -6.66
C VAL A 192 -4.19 -4.46 -8.11
N GLY A 193 -4.62 -5.63 -8.58
CA GLY A 193 -4.48 -6.03 -9.98
C GLY A 193 -5.17 -5.07 -10.93
N LEU A 194 -6.42 -4.70 -10.66
CA LEU A 194 -7.16 -3.70 -11.43
C LEU A 194 -6.40 -2.37 -11.54
N ILE A 195 -5.92 -1.84 -10.41
CA ILE A 195 -5.25 -0.53 -10.34
C ILE A 195 -3.87 -0.55 -11.02
N THR A 196 -3.12 -1.65 -10.89
CA THR A 196 -1.73 -1.73 -11.35
C THR A 196 -1.59 -2.21 -12.79
N ASP A 197 -2.60 -2.89 -13.33
CA ASP A 197 -2.62 -3.34 -14.71
C ASP A 197 -2.71 -2.15 -15.69
N LYS A 198 -1.63 -1.96 -16.44
CA LYS A 198 -1.46 -0.85 -17.39
C LYS A 198 -2.54 -0.84 -18.49
N ARG A 199 -3.16 -1.99 -18.78
CA ARG A 199 -4.19 -2.12 -19.81
C ARG A 199 -5.51 -1.45 -19.41
N ASN A 200 -5.76 -1.27 -18.11
CA ASN A 200 -6.90 -0.50 -17.60
C ASN A 200 -6.71 1.02 -17.75
N GLN A 201 -5.52 1.48 -18.18
CA GLN A 201 -5.24 2.89 -18.47
C GLN A 201 -5.48 3.85 -17.28
N ILE A 202 -5.46 3.34 -16.04
CA ILE A 202 -5.58 4.16 -14.84
C ILE A 202 -4.34 5.05 -14.72
N PRO A 203 -4.50 6.40 -14.70
CA PRO A 203 -3.36 7.30 -14.61
C PRO A 203 -2.54 7.06 -13.36
N LYS A 204 -1.21 6.99 -13.50
CA LYS A 204 -0.30 6.65 -12.39
C LYS A 204 -0.44 7.55 -11.16
N TRP A 205 -0.76 8.83 -11.37
CA TRP A 205 -0.94 9.80 -10.28
C TRP A 205 -2.23 9.57 -9.46
N VAL A 206 -3.21 8.84 -10.01
CA VAL A 206 -4.47 8.48 -9.31
C VAL A 206 -4.32 7.18 -8.51
N GLN A 207 -3.39 6.30 -8.90
CA GLN A 207 -3.25 4.96 -8.31
C GLN A 207 -3.11 4.97 -6.78
N PRO A 208 -2.28 5.84 -6.15
CA PRO A 208 -2.15 5.89 -4.69
C PRO A 208 -3.49 6.20 -3.99
N SER A 209 -4.29 7.10 -4.56
CA SER A 209 -5.62 7.43 -4.02
C SER A 209 -6.57 6.25 -4.09
N LEU A 210 -6.59 5.51 -5.21
CA LEU A 210 -7.41 4.31 -5.35
C LEU A 210 -6.96 3.19 -4.40
N MET A 211 -5.66 3.05 -4.13
CA MET A 211 -5.16 2.10 -3.12
C MET A 211 -5.68 2.45 -1.73
N GLY A 212 -5.70 3.74 -1.36
CA GLY A 212 -6.28 4.18 -0.10
C GLY A 212 -7.78 3.94 -0.01
N ILE A 213 -8.54 4.30 -1.06
CA ILE A 213 -9.99 4.08 -1.13
C ILE A 213 -10.31 2.58 -1.04
N MET A 214 -9.54 1.74 -1.72
CA MET A 214 -9.64 0.28 -1.59
C MET A 214 -9.50 -0.15 -0.13
N LEU A 215 -8.47 0.33 0.58
CA LEU A 215 -8.28 -0.03 1.99
C LEU A 215 -9.45 0.43 2.86
N ILE A 216 -9.97 1.66 2.66
CA ILE A 216 -11.16 2.16 3.38
C ILE A 216 -12.35 1.22 3.17
N THR A 217 -12.66 0.90 1.91
CA THR A 217 -13.79 0.04 1.54
C THR A 217 -13.68 -1.33 2.22
N ILE A 218 -12.52 -1.98 2.13
CA ILE A 218 -12.34 -3.30 2.73
C ILE A 218 -12.42 -3.22 4.26
N CYS A 219 -11.83 -2.19 4.87
CA CYS A 219 -11.90 -1.96 6.31
C CYS A 219 -13.33 -1.79 6.81
N MET A 220 -14.17 -1.06 6.07
CA MET A 220 -15.58 -0.88 6.40
C MET A 220 -16.44 -2.12 6.16
N SER A 221 -16.08 -2.97 5.20
CA SER A 221 -16.88 -4.15 4.83
C SER A 221 -16.53 -5.42 5.62
N PHE A 222 -15.27 -5.62 6.00
CA PHE A 222 -14.78 -6.89 6.57
C PHE A 222 -14.22 -6.77 7.99
N GLY A 223 -14.18 -5.55 8.55
CA GLY A 223 -13.43 -5.27 9.79
C GLY A 223 -13.92 -5.97 11.05
N LEU A 224 -15.19 -6.39 11.09
CA LEU A 224 -15.82 -6.93 12.31
C LEU A 224 -15.28 -8.31 12.73
N ASN A 225 -14.89 -9.16 11.78
CA ASN A 225 -14.54 -10.54 12.06
C ASN A 225 -13.17 -10.66 12.73
N ALA A 226 -12.10 -10.30 12.00
CA ALA A 226 -10.73 -10.45 12.47
C ALA A 226 -9.86 -9.21 12.22
N GLY A 227 -10.48 -8.04 12.13
CA GLY A 227 -9.78 -6.75 12.07
C GLY A 227 -8.99 -6.49 10.79
N ASN A 228 -9.25 -7.25 9.72
CA ASN A 228 -8.62 -7.12 8.39
C ASN A 228 -7.10 -6.97 8.44
N ALA A 229 -6.38 -7.99 8.92
CA ALA A 229 -4.93 -7.90 8.98
C ALA A 229 -4.33 -7.68 7.58
N MET A 230 -4.71 -8.51 6.59
CA MET A 230 -4.34 -8.46 5.15
C MET A 230 -2.83 -8.34 4.80
N ASN A 231 -1.99 -8.13 5.80
CA ASN A 231 -0.60 -7.73 5.70
C ASN A 231 0.16 -8.39 6.85
N PRO A 232 0.99 -9.42 6.57
CA PRO A 232 1.75 -10.12 7.59
C PRO A 232 2.66 -9.20 8.41
N ALA A 233 3.30 -8.20 7.79
CA ALA A 233 4.17 -7.25 8.49
C ALA A 233 3.39 -6.35 9.45
N ARG A 234 2.21 -5.88 9.03
CA ARG A 234 1.29 -5.02 9.82
C ARG A 234 0.76 -5.68 11.08
N ASP A 235 0.86 -7.00 11.18
CA ASP A 235 0.31 -7.74 12.32
C ASP A 235 1.39 -8.44 13.15
N PHE A 236 2.31 -9.18 12.51
CA PHE A 236 3.34 -9.92 13.22
C PHE A 236 4.34 -9.03 13.96
N ALA A 237 4.90 -8.02 13.29
CA ALA A 237 5.92 -7.17 13.90
C ALA A 237 5.39 -6.39 15.11
N PRO A 238 4.18 -5.80 15.05
CA PRO A 238 3.56 -5.18 16.22
C PRO A 238 3.30 -6.15 17.38
N ARG A 239 2.98 -7.43 17.14
CA ARG A 239 2.90 -8.43 18.25
C ARG A 239 4.24 -8.63 18.94
N VAL A 240 5.32 -8.71 18.17
CA VAL A 240 6.68 -8.79 18.73
C VAL A 240 6.99 -7.54 19.56
N PHE A 241 6.61 -6.36 19.09
CA PHE A 241 6.72 -5.14 19.87
C PHE A 241 5.89 -5.21 21.17
N LEU A 242 4.64 -5.64 21.11
CA LEU A 242 3.77 -5.76 22.30
C LEU A 242 4.35 -6.72 23.35
N LEU A 243 4.96 -7.83 22.92
CA LEU A 243 5.66 -8.74 23.84
C LEU A 243 6.73 -7.98 24.64
N ILE A 244 7.55 -7.17 23.96
CA ILE A 244 8.61 -6.36 24.57
C ILE A 244 8.02 -5.24 25.45
N ALA A 245 6.90 -4.65 25.03
CA ALA A 245 6.21 -3.58 25.76
C ALA A 245 5.43 -4.06 27.00
N GLY A 246 5.52 -5.34 27.35
CA GLY A 246 5.00 -5.89 28.60
C GLY A 246 3.60 -6.50 28.53
N TYR A 247 3.03 -6.70 27.33
CA TYR A 247 1.73 -7.36 27.17
C TYR A 247 1.77 -8.88 27.36
N GLY A 248 2.98 -9.45 27.42
CA GLY A 248 3.19 -10.88 27.65
C GLY A 248 2.96 -11.75 26.40
N PRO A 249 3.21 -13.07 26.51
CA PRO A 249 3.11 -14.00 25.39
C PRO A 249 1.68 -14.19 24.86
N GLN A 250 0.66 -13.77 25.62
CA GLN A 250 -0.73 -13.83 25.17
C GLN A 250 -0.99 -13.01 23.91
N VAL A 251 -0.11 -12.09 23.52
CA VAL A 251 -0.24 -11.35 22.24
C VAL A 251 -0.22 -12.26 21.01
N PHE A 252 0.31 -13.48 21.13
CA PHE A 252 0.33 -14.48 20.06
C PHE A 252 -0.87 -15.44 20.13
N SER A 253 -1.58 -15.50 21.26
CA SER A 253 -2.63 -16.47 21.53
C SER A 253 -3.97 -15.80 21.78
N TYR A 254 -5.05 -16.40 21.27
CA TYR A 254 -6.40 -15.91 21.47
C TYR A 254 -7.39 -17.08 21.48
N HIS A 255 -8.43 -17.04 22.34
CA HIS A 255 -9.41 -18.13 22.51
C HIS A 255 -8.80 -19.55 22.56
N SER A 256 -7.74 -19.73 23.35
CA SER A 256 -7.09 -21.02 23.56
C SER A 256 -6.40 -21.61 22.31
N TYR A 257 -6.21 -20.83 21.25
CA TYR A 257 -5.38 -21.19 20.10
C TYR A 257 -4.35 -20.09 19.78
N GLN A 258 -3.35 -20.44 18.97
CA GLN A 258 -2.35 -19.47 18.50
C GLN A 258 -2.95 -18.66 17.36
N TRP A 259 -3.28 -17.39 17.59
CA TRP A 259 -3.89 -16.54 16.57
C TRP A 259 -2.87 -16.05 15.54
N TRP A 260 -1.64 -15.78 15.97
CA TRP A 260 -0.62 -15.07 15.19
C TRP A 260 -0.32 -15.64 13.79
N TRP A 261 -0.48 -16.95 13.59
CA TRP A 261 -0.16 -17.57 12.30
C TRP A 261 -1.22 -17.27 11.24
N VAL A 262 -2.48 -17.04 11.62
CA VAL A 262 -3.57 -16.74 10.69
C VAL A 262 -3.27 -15.46 9.89
N PRO A 263 -3.03 -14.29 10.51
CA PRO A 263 -2.71 -13.06 9.79
C PRO A 263 -1.31 -13.08 9.13
N VAL A 264 -0.48 -14.10 9.36
CA VAL A 264 0.82 -14.26 8.70
C VAL A 264 0.73 -15.14 7.46
N ILE A 265 0.00 -16.25 7.53
CA ILE A 265 -0.04 -17.29 6.49
C ILE A 265 -1.24 -17.13 5.56
N CYS A 266 -2.41 -16.76 6.08
CA CYS A 266 -3.62 -16.65 5.27
C CYS A 266 -3.58 -15.48 4.27
N PRO A 267 -3.04 -14.28 4.59
CA PRO A 267 -2.96 -13.21 3.61
C PRO A 267 -2.10 -13.53 2.37
N PRO A 268 -0.89 -14.13 2.48
CA PRO A 268 -0.17 -14.62 1.29
C PRO A 268 -0.98 -15.56 0.39
N ILE A 269 -1.75 -16.49 0.99
CA ILE A 269 -2.63 -17.40 0.24
C ILE A 269 -3.74 -16.61 -0.47
N GLY A 270 -4.40 -15.70 0.26
CA GLY A 270 -5.41 -14.80 -0.30
C GLY A 270 -4.86 -13.92 -1.43
N ALA A 271 -3.64 -13.40 -1.27
CA ALA A 271 -2.99 -12.57 -2.27
C ALA A 271 -2.74 -13.32 -3.59
N LEU A 272 -2.26 -14.57 -3.51
CA LEU A 272 -2.13 -15.42 -4.69
C LEU A 272 -3.49 -15.75 -5.31
N LEU A 273 -4.48 -16.13 -4.50
CA LEU A 273 -5.84 -16.40 -4.98
C LEU A 273 -6.41 -15.20 -5.73
N GLY A 274 -6.36 -14.01 -5.12
CA GLY A 274 -6.82 -12.76 -5.72
C GLY A 274 -6.06 -12.38 -7.00
N ALA A 275 -4.74 -12.57 -7.01
CA ALA A 275 -3.90 -12.35 -8.19
C ALA A 275 -4.39 -13.17 -9.38
N TRP A 276 -4.55 -14.47 -9.17
CA TRP A 276 -4.90 -15.39 -10.26
C TRP A 276 -6.37 -15.30 -10.64
N LEU A 277 -7.28 -15.00 -9.71
CA LEU A 277 -8.66 -14.65 -10.05
C LEU A 277 -8.73 -13.40 -10.94
N TYR A 278 -8.02 -12.32 -10.57
CA TYR A 278 -7.94 -11.13 -11.42
C TYR A 278 -7.37 -11.48 -12.78
N LYS A 279 -6.21 -12.16 -12.83
CA LYS A 279 -5.52 -12.47 -14.08
C LYS A 279 -6.39 -13.31 -15.01
N LEU A 280 -7.01 -14.39 -14.52
CA LEU A 280 -7.75 -15.35 -15.32
C LEU A 280 -9.17 -14.90 -15.68
N LEU A 281 -9.83 -14.13 -14.83
CA LEU A 281 -11.23 -13.75 -15.06
C LEU A 281 -11.37 -12.36 -15.69
N ILE A 282 -10.46 -11.44 -15.38
CA ILE A 282 -10.51 -10.04 -15.83
C ILE A 282 -9.33 -9.74 -16.75
N GLY A 283 -8.11 -9.94 -16.25
CA GLY A 283 -6.87 -9.55 -16.90
C GLY A 283 -6.71 -10.12 -18.31
N ILE A 284 -6.92 -11.42 -18.53
CA ILE A 284 -6.80 -12.02 -19.87
C ILE A 284 -7.89 -11.55 -20.85
N GLN A 285 -8.98 -10.96 -20.36
CA GLN A 285 -10.08 -10.47 -21.18
C GLN A 285 -9.89 -9.01 -21.63
N ILE A 286 -8.95 -8.28 -21.02
CA ILE A 286 -8.65 -6.90 -21.43
C ILE A 286 -7.80 -6.95 -22.72
N PRO A 287 -8.26 -6.33 -23.83
CA PRO A 287 -7.52 -6.31 -25.08
C PRO A 287 -6.10 -5.76 -24.88
N SER A 288 -5.10 -6.47 -25.39
CA SER A 288 -3.72 -6.00 -25.40
C SER A 288 -3.36 -5.37 -26.74
N ASN A 289 -2.55 -4.31 -26.73
CA ASN A 289 -2.05 -3.69 -27.96
C ASN A 289 -1.13 -4.62 -28.76
N ASP A 290 -0.66 -5.70 -28.14
CA ASP A 290 0.22 -6.72 -28.73
C ASP A 290 -0.56 -7.90 -29.32
N GLU A 291 -1.91 -7.87 -29.35
CA GLU A 291 -2.68 -8.91 -30.01
C GLU A 291 -2.46 -8.89 -31.53
N PRO A 292 -2.15 -10.04 -32.15
CA PRO A 292 -2.01 -10.11 -33.59
C PRO A 292 -3.32 -9.65 -34.25
N LEU A 293 -3.20 -8.68 -35.18
CA LEU A 293 -4.31 -8.07 -35.92
C LEU A 293 -5.25 -9.09 -36.58
N SER A 294 -4.80 -10.34 -36.79
CA SER A 294 -5.59 -11.45 -37.33
C SER A 294 -6.71 -11.96 -36.40
N ARG A 295 -6.69 -11.63 -35.10
CA ARG A 295 -7.77 -11.96 -34.15
C ARG A 295 -8.84 -10.87 -34.02
N ARG A 296 -8.60 -9.64 -34.50
CA ARG A 296 -9.62 -8.59 -34.52
C ARG A 296 -10.64 -8.87 -35.62
N LYS A 297 -11.71 -9.61 -35.29
CA LYS A 297 -12.87 -9.73 -36.18
C LYS A 297 -13.54 -8.35 -36.30
N LYS A 298 -13.92 -7.97 -37.52
CA LYS A 298 -14.66 -6.73 -37.84
C LYS A 298 -15.98 -6.57 -37.08
N SER A 299 -16.50 -7.61 -36.41
CA SER A 299 -17.76 -7.59 -35.65
C SER A 299 -17.68 -6.85 -34.31
N ASP A 300 -16.49 -6.59 -33.77
CA ASP A 300 -16.34 -6.03 -32.42
C ASP A 300 -16.46 -4.49 -32.37
N PHE A 301 -16.72 -3.86 -33.51
CA PHE A 301 -16.94 -2.40 -33.61
C PHE A 301 -18.32 -1.92 -33.13
N GLY A 302 -19.20 -2.82 -32.72
CA GLY A 302 -20.53 -2.45 -32.28
C GLY A 302 -20.85 -3.06 -30.92
N THR A 303 -20.30 -2.54 -29.82
CA THR A 303 -20.93 -2.50 -28.48
C THR A 303 -20.04 -1.70 -27.51
N ILE A 304 -20.50 -0.48 -27.19
CA ILE A 304 -20.18 0.36 -26.02
C ILE A 304 -18.79 1.03 -26.01
N HIS A 305 -18.67 2.13 -26.76
CA HIS A 305 -17.84 3.26 -26.36
C HIS A 305 -18.64 4.13 -25.38
N ILE A 306 -18.36 4.04 -24.08
CA ILE A 306 -18.67 5.14 -23.15
C ILE A 306 -17.33 5.67 -22.66
N TYR A 307 -17.15 6.99 -22.87
CA TYR A 307 -16.00 7.83 -22.52
C TYR A 307 -14.79 7.82 -23.47
N GLN A 308 -15.02 8.22 -24.73
CA GLN A 308 -14.06 9.13 -25.37
C GLN A 308 -14.63 10.55 -25.27
N ILE A 309 -14.12 11.34 -24.33
CA ILE A 309 -14.27 12.80 -24.38
C ILE A 309 -13.33 13.27 -25.49
N ASN A 310 -13.95 13.57 -26.63
CA ASN A 310 -13.32 14.20 -27.78
C ASN A 310 -12.85 15.61 -27.38
N THR A 311 -11.54 15.87 -27.41
CA THR A 311 -11.01 17.22 -27.57
C THR A 311 -10.05 17.22 -28.75
N SER A 312 -10.60 17.31 -29.95
CA SER A 312 -9.85 17.72 -31.13
C SER A 312 -9.74 19.25 -31.17
N PRO A 313 -8.58 19.83 -31.52
CA PRO A 313 -8.43 21.26 -31.69
C PRO A 313 -8.96 21.65 -33.07
N THR A 314 -10.01 22.48 -33.13
CA THR A 314 -10.46 23.08 -34.39
C THR A 314 -9.53 24.23 -34.79
N SER A 315 -8.89 24.01 -35.92
CA SER A 315 -8.30 24.95 -36.88
C SER A 315 -8.87 26.36 -36.92
N ASP A 316 -7.97 27.33 -37.03
CA ASP A 316 -8.02 28.55 -37.86
C ASP A 316 -9.40 29.13 -38.19
N VAL A 317 -9.79 30.17 -37.44
CA VAL A 317 -10.65 31.24 -37.97
C VAL A 317 -10.07 32.59 -37.55
N ASN A 318 -9.60 33.32 -38.56
CA ASN A 318 -9.04 34.66 -38.49
C ASN A 318 -10.18 35.69 -38.57
N PRO A 319 -10.50 36.50 -37.54
CA PRO A 319 -11.45 37.58 -37.68
C PRO A 319 -10.71 38.86 -38.09
N LYS A 320 -10.92 39.28 -39.35
CA LYS A 320 -10.68 40.65 -39.80
C LYS A 320 -11.59 41.60 -39.02
N PHE A 321 -11.03 42.62 -38.39
CA PHE A 321 -11.77 43.82 -37.97
C PHE A 321 -11.67 44.88 -39.08
N PRO A 322 -12.78 45.43 -39.61
CA PRO A 322 -12.80 46.76 -40.19
C PRO A 322 -13.03 47.81 -39.10
N GLN A 323 -12.61 49.03 -39.43
CA GLN A 323 -12.54 50.28 -38.64
C GLN A 323 -13.74 50.56 -37.72
#